data_AF-A0A530JUR9-F1
#
_entry.id   AF-A0A530JUR9-F1
#
_cell.length_a   1.000
_cell.length_b   1.000
_cell.length_c   1.000
_cell.angle_alpha   90.00
_cell.angle_beta   90.00
_cell.angle_gamma   90.00
#
_symmetry.space_group_name_H-M   'P 1'
#
loop_
_entity.id
_entity.type
_entity.pdbx_description
1 polymer ?
#
loop_
_entity_poly.entity_id
_entity_poly.type
_entity_poly.pdbx_seq_one_letter_code
_entity_poly.pdbx_strand_id
1 'polypeptide(L)'
;VLETVPFTRGDGPPAIVRFTCPEFTSLCPVTGQPDFAHIVIDYAPDALLVESKSLKLFMTSFRNHGAFHEDCTVMMRRPIITVQSSW
;
A
#
# COMPACT_ATOMS: atom_id res chain seq x y z
N VAL A 1 8.69 -4.50 -7.54
CA VAL A 1 9.18 -3.19 -7.05
C VAL A 1 8.95 -3.03 -5.57
N LEU A 2 7.82 -3.50 -5.00
CA LEU A 2 7.68 -3.57 -3.54
C LEU A 2 8.79 -4.42 -2.94
N GLU A 3 9.53 -3.84 -2.00
CA GLU A 3 10.58 -4.48 -1.23
C GLU A 3 10.14 -4.64 0.22
N THR A 4 10.83 -5.51 0.95
CA THR A 4 10.53 -5.79 2.34
C THR A 4 11.79 -5.77 3.18
N VAL A 5 11.68 -5.37 4.44
CA VAL A 5 12.75 -5.50 5.43
C VAL A 5 12.35 -6.49 6.52
N PRO A 6 13.32 -7.22 7.12
CA PRO A 6 13.03 -8.10 8.24
C PRO A 6 12.39 -7.35 9.41
N PHE A 7 11.42 -8.00 10.06
CA PHE A 7 10.77 -7.52 11.26
C PHE A 7 10.81 -8.59 12.34
N THR A 8 11.33 -8.22 13.51
CA THR A 8 11.33 -9.09 14.68
C THR A 8 10.13 -8.75 15.53
N ARG A 9 9.15 -9.65 15.54
CA ARG A 9 8.02 -9.57 16.46
C ARG A 9 8.50 -9.78 17.89
N GLY A 10 8.14 -8.86 18.79
CA GLY A 10 8.37 -9.04 20.23
C GLY A 10 7.26 -9.85 20.90
N ASP A 11 7.44 -10.19 22.18
CA ASP A 11 6.50 -10.99 22.99
C ASP A 11 5.20 -10.25 23.36
N GLY A 12 5.06 -8.98 22.96
CA GLY A 12 3.91 -8.14 23.24
C GLY A 12 2.70 -8.37 22.32
N PRO A 13 1.63 -7.57 22.49
CA PRO A 13 0.51 -7.58 21.56
C PRO A 13 0.99 -7.25 20.14
N PRO A 14 0.26 -7.69 19.10
CA PRO A 14 0.65 -7.44 17.72
C PRO A 14 0.84 -5.94 17.43
N ALA A 15 1.95 -5.59 16.78
CA ALA A 15 2.17 -4.23 16.32
C ALA A 15 1.27 -3.93 15.12
N ILE A 16 0.75 -2.70 15.04
CA ILE A 16 0.07 -2.16 13.87
C ILE A 16 0.95 -1.12 13.22
N VAL A 17 1.21 -1.28 11.93
CA VAL A 17 1.97 -0.34 11.12
C VAL A 17 0.99 0.43 10.24
N ARG A 18 1.06 1.75 10.29
CA ARG A 18 0.25 2.66 9.47
C ARG A 18 1.12 3.40 8.47
N PHE A 19 0.75 3.30 7.20
CA PHE A 19 1.20 4.24 6.17
C PHE A 19 0.08 5.20 5.81
N THR A 20 0.44 6.48 5.78
CA THR A 20 -0.43 7.59 5.40
C THR A 20 0.15 8.17 4.11
N CYS A 21 -0.54 7.96 3.00
CA CYS A 21 -0.08 8.33 1.66
C CYS A 21 -1.01 9.41 1.07
N PRO A 22 -0.81 10.70 1.42
CA PRO A 22 -1.66 11.80 0.96
C PRO A 22 -1.40 12.23 -0.49
N GLU A 23 -0.37 11.68 -1.13
CA GLU A 23 0.08 12.04 -2.48
C GLU A 23 -0.36 11.03 -3.55
N PHE A 24 -1.33 10.15 -3.25
CA PHE A 24 -1.78 9.16 -4.23
C PHE A 24 -2.56 9.84 -5.36
N THR A 25 -2.27 9.43 -6.59
CA THR A 25 -2.99 9.88 -7.78
C THR A 25 -3.02 8.78 -8.85
N SER A 26 -4.12 8.73 -9.59
CA SER A 26 -4.35 7.86 -10.74
C SER A 26 -5.15 8.59 -11.81
N LEU A 27 -5.48 7.93 -12.92
CA LEU A 27 -6.37 8.48 -13.95
C LEU A 27 -7.76 7.88 -13.85
N CYS A 28 -8.78 8.72 -13.96
CA CYS A 28 -10.16 8.26 -14.12
C CYS A 28 -10.27 7.48 -15.45
N PRO A 29 -10.72 6.21 -15.45
CA PRO A 29 -10.79 5.40 -16.66
C PRO A 29 -11.81 5.91 -17.68
N VAL A 30 -12.78 6.74 -17.24
CA VAL A 30 -13.84 7.29 -18.09
C VAL A 30 -13.40 8.60 -18.76
N THR A 31 -12.82 9.52 -18.00
CA THR A 31 -12.55 10.89 -18.46
C THR A 31 -11.08 11.16 -18.76
N GLY A 32 -10.17 10.30 -18.27
CA GLY A 32 -8.72 10.52 -18.35
C GLY A 32 -8.20 11.64 -17.45
N GLN A 33 -9.05 12.24 -16.61
CA GLN A 33 -8.62 13.26 -15.65
C GLN A 33 -7.88 12.63 -14.47
N PRO A 34 -6.92 13.36 -13.86
CA PRO A 34 -6.23 12.88 -12.67
C PRO A 34 -7.16 12.90 -11.46
N ASP A 35 -7.24 11.76 -10.79
CA ASP A 35 -7.89 11.59 -9.49
C ASP A 35 -6.84 11.64 -8.38
N PHE A 36 -7.23 12.12 -7.20
CA PHE A 36 -6.38 12.23 -6.03
C PHE A 36 -7.07 11.56 -4.84
N ALA A 37 -6.30 10.85 -4.03
CA ALA A 37 -6.83 10.22 -2.83
C ALA A 37 -5.82 10.26 -1.68
N HIS A 38 -6.36 10.16 -0.47
CA HIS A 38 -5.58 9.91 0.72
C HIS A 38 -5.67 8.43 1.06
N ILE A 39 -4.61 7.67 0.77
CA ILE A 39 -4.58 6.24 1.03
C ILE A 39 -4.02 5.99 2.43
N VAL A 40 -4.79 5.28 3.25
CA VAL A 40 -4.38 4.82 4.58
C VAL A 40 -4.27 3.31 4.54
N ILE A 41 -3.10 2.80 4.93
CA ILE A 41 -2.81 1.37 4.95
C ILE A 41 -2.46 1.00 6.38
N ASP A 42 -3.31 0.18 6.99
CA ASP A 42 -3.03 -0.47 8.26
C ASP A 42 -2.77 -1.94 8.01
N TYR A 43 -1.64 -2.44 8.52
CA TYR A 43 -1.36 -3.87 8.52
C TYR A 43 -0.56 -4.24 9.76
N ALA A 44 -0.66 -5.51 10.12
CA ALA A 44 0.06 -6.09 11.23
C ALA A 44 1.14 -7.03 10.67
N PRO A 45 2.41 -6.61 10.67
CA PRO A 45 3.50 -7.40 10.12
C PRO A 45 3.69 -8.70 10.90
N ASP A 46 4.11 -9.76 10.21
CA ASP A 46 4.55 -11.01 10.86
C ASP A 46 6.08 -11.06 11.00
N ALA A 47 6.79 -11.42 9.93
CA ALA A 47 8.26 -11.46 9.88
C ALA A 47 8.86 -10.38 8.95
N LEU A 48 8.02 -9.65 8.23
CA LEU A 48 8.44 -8.69 7.20
C LEU A 48 7.65 -7.37 7.36
N LEU A 49 8.34 -6.27 7.06
CA LEU A 49 7.76 -4.93 6.90
C LEU A 49 7.86 -4.51 5.44
N VAL A 50 6.88 -3.73 4.99
CA VAL A 50 6.97 -3.04 3.69
C VAL A 50 8.03 -1.93 3.74
N GLU A 51 8.92 -1.96 2.73
CA GLU A 51 9.81 -0.90 2.29
C GLU A 51 9.11 0.47 2.08
N SER A 52 9.39 1.53 2.86
CA SER A 52 8.69 2.81 2.68
C SER A 52 8.99 3.50 1.34
N LYS A 53 10.24 3.42 0.84
CA LYS A 53 10.62 3.97 -0.46
C LYS A 53 9.97 3.19 -1.60
N SER A 54 10.03 1.87 -1.57
CA SER A 54 9.44 0.98 -2.56
C SER A 54 7.91 1.08 -2.56
N LEU A 55 7.28 1.29 -1.40
CA LEU A 55 5.86 1.63 -1.31
C LEU A 55 5.56 2.96 -2.02
N LYS A 56 6.35 4.01 -1.79
CA LYS A 56 6.19 5.29 -2.50
C LYS A 56 6.31 5.13 -4.02
N LEU A 57 7.30 4.37 -4.48
CA LEU A 57 7.48 4.09 -5.91
C LEU A 57 6.32 3.27 -6.48
N PHE A 58 5.82 2.30 -5.73
CA PHE A 58 4.63 1.54 -6.09
C PHE A 58 3.40 2.43 -6.20
N MET A 59 3.13 3.31 -5.23
CA MET A 59 2.01 4.26 -5.30
C MET A 59 2.15 5.22 -6.50
N THR A 60 3.36 5.69 -6.78
CA THR A 60 3.64 6.57 -7.92
C THR A 60 3.41 5.85 -9.27
N SER A 61 3.51 4.52 -9.31
CA SER A 61 3.26 3.75 -10.54
C SER A 61 1.81 3.83 -11.03
N PHE A 62 0.86 4.21 -10.15
CA PHE A 62 -0.54 4.42 -10.51
C PHE A 62 -0.81 5.78 -11.18
N ARG A 63 0.14 6.72 -11.17
CA ARG A 63 -0.06 8.11 -11.65
C ARG A 63 -0.67 8.20 -13.05
N ASN A 64 -0.26 7.31 -13.96
CA ASN A 64 -0.76 7.26 -15.33
C ASN A 64 -1.60 6.00 -15.61
N HIS A 65 -2.07 5.32 -14.56
CA HIS A 65 -2.88 4.13 -14.65
C HIS A 65 -4.37 4.50 -14.60
N GLY A 66 -5.12 4.12 -15.63
CA GLY A 66 -6.57 4.32 -15.70
C GLY A 66 -7.31 3.21 -14.96
N ALA A 67 -7.79 3.48 -13.75
CA ALA A 67 -8.54 2.52 -12.95
C ALA A 67 -9.48 3.23 -11.97
N PHE A 68 -10.59 2.57 -11.62
CA PHE A 68 -11.45 3.04 -10.54
C PHE A 68 -10.71 2.94 -9.19
N HIS A 69 -11.05 3.81 -8.24
CA HIS A 69 -10.40 3.81 -6.93
C HIS A 69 -10.56 2.47 -6.21
N GLU A 70 -11.71 1.81 -6.38
CA GLU A 70 -12.01 0.48 -5.88
C GLU A 70 -10.97 -0.53 -6.38
N ASP A 71 -10.70 -0.56 -7.69
CA ASP A 71 -9.70 -1.45 -8.28
C ASP A 71 -8.29 -1.13 -7.80
N CYS A 72 -7.93 0.16 -7.74
CA CYS A 72 -6.65 0.62 -7.19
C CYS A 72 -6.42 0.08 -5.77
N THR A 73 -7.42 0.16 -4.88
CA THR A 73 -7.28 -0.36 -3.50
C THR A 73 -7.09 -1.88 -3.45
N VAL A 74 -7.78 -2.64 -4.31
CA VAL A 74 -7.62 -4.10 -4.39
C VAL A 74 -6.23 -4.47 -4.92
N MET A 75 -5.72 -3.73 -5.91
CA MET A 75 -4.37 -3.91 -6.44
C MET A 75 -3.29 -3.63 -5.39
N MET A 76 -3.47 -2.60 -4.56
CA MET A 76 -2.56 -2.30 -3.45
C MET A 76 -2.56 -3.37 -2.36
N ARG A 77 -3.72 -3.97 -2.07
CA ARG A 77 -3.86 -5.02 -1.04
C ARG A 77 -3.04 -6.28 -1.35
N ARG A 78 -3.02 -6.70 -2.62
CA ARG A 78 -2.39 -7.97 -3.04
C ARG A 78 -0.92 -8.12 -2.62
N PRO A 79 -0.03 -7.14 -2.83
CA PRO A 79 1.35 -7.25 -2.37
C PRO A 79 1.53 -7.03 -0.86
N ILE A 80 0.56 -6.43 -0.16
CA ILE A 80 0.67 -6.15 1.28
C ILE A 80 0.26 -7.37 2.12
N ILE A 81 -0.67 -8.20 1.62
CA ILE A 81 -1.10 -9.41 2.35
C ILE A 81 0.04 -10.41 2.58
N THR A 82 1.10 -10.37 1.76
CA THR A 82 2.24 -11.30 1.89
C THR A 82 3.11 -11.01 3.11
N VAL A 83 3.02 -9.80 3.67
CA VAL A 83 3.77 -9.41 4.88
C VAL A 83 2.90 -9.42 6.13
N GLN A 84 1.61 -9.67 6.00
CA GLN A 84 0.65 -9.64 7.09
C GLN A 84 0.59 -11.01 7.79
N SER A 85 0.44 -10.99 9.11
CA SER A 85 -0.02 -12.18 9.84
C SER A 85 -1.49 -12.47 9.50
N SER A 86 -1.96 -13.71 9.66
CA SER A 86 -3.38 -14.03 9.49
C SER A 86 -4.19 -13.27 10.55
N TRP A 87 -4.89 -12.20 10.13
CA TRP A 87 -5.91 -11.52 10.93
C TRP A 87 -7.29 -11.86 10.41
#